data_AF-A0A850DH79-F1
#
_entry.id   AF-A0A850DH79-F1
#
_cell.length_a   1.000
_cell.length_b   1.000
_cell.length_c   1.000
_cell.angle_alpha   90.00
_cell.angle_beta   90.00
_cell.angle_gamma   90.00
#
_symmetry.space_group_name_H-M   'P 1'
#
loop_
_entity.id
_entity.type
_entity.pdbx_description
1 polymer ?
#
loop_
_entity_poly.entity_id
_entity_poly.type
_entity_poly.pdbx_seq_one_letter_code
_entity_poly.pdbx_strand_id
1 'polypeptide(L)'
;MSTEQDRRFVTLPFTVVRKGYDQNEVHNYFDRFDAELRVTATDRDAAAAQARNLASQLEDARDEIDQLRKEIDRLSVPPTTAEGMSERISRMLRLASDEASEVRATAQAEAAEMISIAEQDATAMRSKYETLLAETKEKREALDIEFDETMNNARTEATKIVEAANSESKRISTETEAKRKATQREFEQTLANARSEATKIVETSKTESKRISDDIDARRKATQREFE
;
A
#
# COMPACT_ATOMS: atom_id res chain seq x y z
N MET A 1 63.61 -63.16 8.11
CA MET A 1 62.53 -63.68 8.97
C MET A 1 61.26 -63.77 8.13
N SER A 2 60.68 -64.96 8.18
CA SER A 2 59.44 -65.49 7.60
C SER A 2 58.38 -64.52 7.08
N THR A 3 58.03 -64.70 5.80
CA THR A 3 56.62 -64.76 5.38
C THR A 3 56.47 -65.90 4.37
N GLU A 4 56.41 -67.09 4.94
CA GLU A 4 55.80 -68.26 4.33
C GLU A 4 54.32 -67.92 4.12
N GLN A 5 54.02 -67.19 3.05
CA GLN A 5 52.66 -66.87 2.63
C GLN A 5 52.04 -68.16 2.11
N ASP A 6 51.39 -68.87 3.04
CA ASP A 6 50.05 -69.42 2.89
C ASP A 6 49.64 -69.49 1.42
N ARG A 7 50.11 -70.56 0.73
CA ARG A 7 49.54 -70.98 -0.56
C ARG A 7 48.12 -71.41 -0.25
N ARG A 8 47.23 -70.44 -0.03
CA ARG A 8 45.79 -70.64 -0.16
C ARG A 8 45.64 -71.18 -1.56
N PHE A 9 45.40 -72.48 -1.65
CA PHE A 9 44.91 -73.08 -2.86
C PHE A 9 43.66 -72.30 -3.19
N VAL A 10 43.77 -71.37 -4.13
CA VAL A 10 42.65 -70.60 -4.64
C VAL A 10 41.70 -71.67 -5.14
N THR A 11 40.63 -71.88 -4.38
CA THR A 11 39.63 -72.87 -4.74
C THR A 11 38.98 -72.31 -5.98
N LEU A 12 39.36 -72.86 -7.13
CA LEU A 12 38.91 -72.31 -8.41
C LEU A 12 37.39 -72.51 -8.50
N PRO A 13 36.63 -71.49 -8.92
CA PRO A 13 35.17 -71.51 -8.89
C PRO A 13 34.60 -72.29 -10.07
N PHE A 14 35.15 -73.47 -10.35
CA PHE A 14 34.81 -74.31 -11.49
C PHE A 14 34.06 -75.56 -11.04
N THR A 15 32.95 -75.85 -11.71
CA THR A 15 32.17 -77.08 -11.59
C THR A 15 32.96 -78.26 -12.16
N VAL A 16 32.94 -79.42 -11.49
CA VAL A 16 33.63 -80.64 -11.96
C VAL A 16 32.65 -81.56 -12.70
N VAL A 17 32.92 -81.84 -13.97
CA VAL A 17 32.19 -82.78 -14.82
C VAL A 17 32.96 -84.10 -14.99
N ARG A 18 32.34 -85.12 -15.63
CA ARG A 18 32.90 -86.48 -15.77
C ARG A 18 34.18 -86.47 -16.60
N LYS A 19 35.32 -86.20 -15.93
CA LYS A 19 36.73 -86.07 -16.40
C LYS A 19 37.34 -84.64 -16.41
N GLY A 20 36.90 -83.72 -15.55
CA GLY A 20 37.63 -82.46 -15.32
C GLY A 20 36.75 -81.28 -14.94
N TYR A 21 37.32 -80.07 -14.92
CA TYR A 21 36.56 -78.83 -14.78
C TYR A 21 35.76 -78.55 -16.05
N ASP A 22 34.61 -77.87 -15.92
CA ASP A 22 33.84 -77.42 -17.08
C ASP A 22 34.70 -76.47 -17.94
N GLN A 23 34.97 -76.91 -19.17
CA GLN A 23 35.84 -76.20 -20.10
C GLN A 23 35.31 -74.79 -20.43
N ASN A 24 33.99 -74.59 -20.45
CA ASN A 24 33.39 -73.29 -20.73
C ASN A 24 33.58 -72.33 -19.55
N GLU A 25 33.42 -72.81 -18.32
CA GLU A 25 33.64 -72.00 -17.12
C GLU A 25 35.11 -71.58 -16.98
N VAL A 26 36.04 -72.48 -17.28
CA VAL A 26 37.47 -72.20 -17.28
C VAL A 26 37.84 -71.17 -18.35
N HIS A 27 37.31 -71.32 -19.57
CA HIS A 27 37.58 -70.37 -20.66
C HIS A 27 37.05 -68.97 -20.32
N ASN A 28 35.80 -68.88 -19.86
CA ASN A 28 35.19 -67.62 -19.43
C ASN A 28 35.97 -66.94 -18.28
N TYR A 29 36.54 -67.72 -17.36
CA TYR A 29 37.37 -67.20 -16.28
C TYR A 29 38.71 -66.65 -16.78
N PHE A 30 39.40 -67.36 -17.69
CA PHE A 30 40.63 -66.86 -18.29
C PHE A 30 40.38 -65.64 -19.18
N ASP A 31 39.28 -65.59 -19.92
CA ASP A 31 38.89 -64.43 -20.70
C ASP A 31 38.62 -63.21 -19.82
N ARG A 32 37.91 -63.41 -18.69
CA ARG A 32 37.70 -62.36 -17.69
C ARG A 32 39.01 -61.92 -17.03
N PHE A 33 39.88 -62.87 -16.70
CA PHE A 33 41.17 -62.58 -16.08
C PHE A 33 42.13 -61.85 -17.04
N ASP A 34 42.17 -62.24 -18.32
CA ASP A 34 42.95 -61.52 -19.34
C ASP A 34 42.38 -60.11 -19.55
N ALA A 35 41.06 -59.95 -19.53
CA ALA A 35 40.42 -58.62 -19.57
C ALA A 35 40.80 -57.76 -18.35
N GLU A 36 40.77 -58.32 -17.13
CA GLU A 36 41.15 -57.62 -15.90
C GLU A 36 42.64 -57.26 -15.87
N LEU A 37 43.51 -58.15 -16.36
CA LEU A 37 44.94 -57.90 -16.49
C LEU A 37 45.23 -56.79 -17.49
N ARG A 38 44.51 -56.76 -18.62
CA ARG A 38 44.61 -55.67 -19.60
C ARG A 38 44.17 -54.34 -19.01
N VAL A 39 43.05 -54.30 -18.30
CA VAL A 39 42.58 -53.08 -17.60
C VAL A 39 43.61 -52.60 -16.58
N THR A 40 44.15 -53.51 -15.77
CA THR A 40 45.17 -53.16 -14.77
C THR A 40 46.46 -52.67 -15.42
N ALA A 41 46.87 -53.27 -16.55
CA ALA A 41 48.03 -52.82 -17.32
C ALA A 41 47.80 -51.43 -17.90
N THR A 42 46.60 -51.15 -18.45
CA THR A 42 46.25 -49.81 -18.95
C THR A 42 46.21 -48.77 -17.83
N ASP A 43 45.68 -49.13 -16.65
CA ASP A 43 45.62 -48.24 -15.50
C ASP A 43 47.02 -47.92 -14.96
N ARG A 44 47.89 -48.95 -14.89
CA ARG A 44 49.30 -48.77 -14.52
C ARG A 44 50.02 -47.84 -15.49
N ASP A 45 49.83 -48.05 -16.80
CA ASP A 45 50.48 -47.25 -17.83
C ASP A 45 49.96 -45.79 -17.82
N ALA A 46 48.66 -45.60 -17.56
CA ALA A 46 48.06 -44.28 -17.34
C ALA A 46 48.63 -43.59 -16.09
N ALA A 47 48.71 -44.29 -14.96
CA ALA A 47 49.30 -43.77 -13.73
C ALA A 47 50.79 -43.42 -13.91
N ALA A 48 51.55 -44.27 -14.63
CA ALA A 48 52.94 -43.99 -14.95
C ALA A 48 53.11 -42.77 -15.87
N ALA A 49 52.20 -42.57 -16.83
CA ALA A 49 52.18 -41.39 -17.68
C ALA A 49 51.87 -40.11 -16.86
N GLN A 50 50.89 -40.17 -15.96
CA GLN A 50 50.56 -39.07 -15.05
C GLN A 50 51.73 -38.71 -14.13
N ALA A 51 52.39 -39.72 -13.54
CA ALA A 51 53.54 -39.51 -12.69
C ALA A 51 54.70 -38.81 -13.44
N ARG A 52 54.96 -39.20 -14.69
CA ARG A 52 55.96 -38.53 -15.55
C ARG A 52 55.57 -37.09 -15.86
N ASN A 53 54.31 -36.84 -16.17
CA ASN A 53 53.83 -35.49 -16.45
C ASN A 53 53.97 -34.57 -15.22
N LEU A 54 53.56 -35.05 -14.04
CA LEU A 54 53.73 -34.33 -12.78
C LEU A 54 55.21 -34.09 -12.44
N ALA A 55 56.08 -35.06 -12.71
CA ALA A 55 57.52 -34.88 -12.52
C ALA A 55 58.09 -33.78 -13.43
N SER A 56 57.63 -33.70 -14.68
CA SER A 56 58.00 -32.61 -15.61
C SER A 56 57.53 -31.25 -15.09
N GLN A 57 56.25 -31.13 -14.72
CA GLN A 57 55.70 -29.88 -14.19
C GLN A 57 56.41 -29.41 -12.91
N LEU A 58 56.81 -30.35 -12.05
CA LEU A 58 57.56 -30.05 -10.84
C LEU A 58 58.95 -29.51 -11.17
N GLU A 59 59.62 -30.06 -12.18
CA GLU A 59 60.93 -29.57 -12.62
C GLU A 59 60.80 -28.19 -13.27
N ASP A 60 59.82 -27.99 -14.15
CA ASP A 60 59.56 -26.69 -14.77
C ASP A 60 59.29 -25.60 -13.71
N ALA A 61 58.47 -25.92 -12.70
CA ALA A 61 58.20 -25.00 -11.59
C ALA A 61 59.43 -24.74 -10.71
N ARG A 62 60.31 -25.73 -10.52
CA ARG A 62 61.58 -25.54 -9.79
C ARG A 62 62.52 -24.63 -10.55
N ASP A 63 62.65 -24.83 -11.85
CA ASP A 63 63.46 -23.98 -12.72
C ASP A 63 62.94 -22.53 -12.72
N GLU A 64 61.62 -22.34 -12.78
CA GLU A 64 61.01 -21.01 -12.67
C GLU A 64 61.28 -20.35 -11.32
N ILE A 65 61.12 -21.09 -10.21
CA ILE A 65 61.43 -20.58 -8.86
C ILE A 65 62.91 -20.18 -8.75
N ASP A 66 63.83 -20.98 -9.28
CA ASP A 66 65.26 -20.68 -9.24
C ASP A 66 65.63 -19.47 -10.11
N GLN A 67 64.96 -19.29 -11.26
CA GLN A 67 65.08 -18.08 -12.07
C GLN A 67 64.57 -16.84 -11.32
N LEU A 68 63.36 -16.90 -10.75
CA LEU A 68 62.77 -15.82 -9.97
C LEU A 68 63.64 -15.46 -8.75
N ARG A 69 64.21 -16.45 -8.07
CA ARG A 69 65.14 -16.23 -6.95
C ARG A 69 66.40 -15.48 -7.39
N LYS A 70 67.02 -15.89 -8.50
CA LYS A 70 68.19 -15.19 -9.07
C LYS A 70 67.85 -13.75 -9.45
N GLU A 71 66.67 -13.52 -10.01
CA GLU A 71 66.19 -12.16 -10.32
C GLU A 71 65.99 -11.34 -9.05
N ILE A 72 65.35 -11.90 -8.02
CA ILE A 72 65.14 -11.24 -6.73
C ILE A 72 66.48 -10.91 -6.06
N ASP A 73 67.44 -11.83 -6.05
CA ASP A 73 68.77 -11.58 -5.47
C ASP A 73 69.50 -10.46 -6.21
N ARG A 74 69.41 -10.44 -7.54
CA ARG A 74 69.95 -9.34 -8.38
C ARG A 74 69.27 -8.00 -8.08
N LEU A 75 67.98 -8.00 -7.75
CA LEU A 75 67.19 -6.80 -7.45
C LEU A 75 67.33 -6.33 -5.98
N SER A 76 67.68 -7.24 -5.07
CA SER A 76 67.80 -6.98 -3.62
C SER A 76 69.12 -6.31 -3.25
N VAL A 77 70.15 -6.48 -4.08
CA VAL A 77 71.40 -5.72 -3.96
C VAL A 77 71.19 -4.29 -4.48
N PRO A 78 71.63 -3.25 -3.75
CA PRO A 78 71.54 -1.86 -4.23
C PRO A 78 72.15 -1.74 -5.63
N PRO A 79 71.45 -1.16 -6.62
CA PRO A 79 71.98 -1.06 -7.97
C PRO A 79 73.20 -0.15 -7.96
N THR A 80 74.38 -0.74 -8.11
CA THR A 80 75.66 -0.02 -8.20
C THR A 80 75.97 0.43 -9.63
N THR A 81 75.11 0.09 -10.61
CA THR A 81 75.25 0.45 -12.02
C THR A 81 74.09 1.33 -12.51
N ALA A 82 74.39 2.28 -13.41
CA ALA A 82 73.40 3.20 -13.98
C ALA A 82 72.28 2.50 -14.79
N GLU A 83 72.61 1.36 -15.40
CA GLU A 83 71.68 0.54 -16.16
C GLU A 83 70.64 -0.15 -15.25
N GLY A 84 71.06 -0.70 -14.09
CA GLY A 84 70.15 -1.30 -13.11
C GLY A 84 69.22 -0.29 -12.44
N MET A 85 69.69 0.95 -12.24
CA MET A 85 68.82 2.05 -11.79
C MET A 85 67.77 2.43 -12.85
N SER A 86 68.15 2.48 -14.13
CA SER A 86 67.24 2.83 -15.23
C SER A 86 66.16 1.75 -15.45
N GLU A 87 66.53 0.47 -15.37
CA GLU A 87 65.59 -0.64 -15.45
C GLU A 87 64.57 -0.60 -14.30
N ARG A 88 65.02 -0.36 -13.06
CA ARG A 88 64.12 -0.24 -11.90
C ARG A 88 63.17 0.95 -12.02
N ILE A 89 63.64 2.11 -12.50
CA ILE A 89 62.78 3.28 -12.74
C ILE A 89 61.73 2.95 -13.80
N SER A 90 62.10 2.27 -14.89
CA SER A 90 61.14 1.88 -15.94
C SER A 90 60.05 0.93 -15.41
N ARG A 91 60.42 -0.05 -14.57
CA ARG A 91 59.46 -0.96 -13.93
C ARG A 91 58.58 -0.24 -12.92
N MET A 92 59.14 0.69 -12.13
CA MET A 92 58.39 1.49 -11.17
C MET A 92 57.41 2.43 -11.86
N LEU A 93 57.79 3.02 -13.00
CA LEU A 93 56.88 3.83 -13.84
C LEU A 93 55.78 2.97 -14.45
N ARG A 94 56.09 1.74 -14.89
CA ARG A 94 55.06 0.81 -15.37
C ARG A 94 54.09 0.45 -14.26
N LEU A 95 54.60 0.06 -13.09
CA LEU A 95 53.77 -0.24 -11.91
C LEU A 95 52.88 0.94 -11.53
N ALA A 96 53.44 2.15 -11.47
CA ALA A 96 52.68 3.36 -11.16
C ALA A 96 51.63 3.68 -12.24
N SER A 97 51.92 3.41 -13.51
CA SER A 97 50.95 3.56 -14.60
C SER A 97 49.82 2.54 -14.52
N ASP A 98 50.14 1.29 -14.18
CA ASP A 98 49.18 0.21 -13.99
C ASP A 98 48.26 0.54 -12.79
N GLU A 99 48.85 0.94 -11.66
CA GLU A 99 48.13 1.37 -10.45
C GLU A 99 47.25 2.61 -10.72
N ALA A 100 47.76 3.61 -11.44
CA ALA A 100 46.96 4.78 -11.82
C ALA A 100 45.79 4.41 -12.74
N SER A 101 45.96 3.40 -13.60
CA SER A 101 44.90 2.90 -14.48
C SER A 101 43.84 2.14 -13.69
N GLU A 102 44.26 1.32 -12.73
CA GLU A 102 43.38 0.61 -11.80
C GLU A 102 42.56 1.58 -10.96
N VAL A 103 43.20 2.57 -10.32
CA VAL A 103 42.51 3.59 -9.53
C VAL A 103 41.47 4.35 -10.38
N ARG A 104 41.80 4.69 -11.62
CA ARG A 104 40.85 5.34 -12.54
C ARG A 104 39.68 4.42 -12.90
N ALA A 105 39.94 3.15 -13.18
CA ALA A 105 38.90 2.19 -13.52
C ALA A 105 37.95 1.99 -12.32
N THR A 106 38.48 1.84 -11.12
CA THR A 106 37.70 1.71 -9.89
C THR A 106 36.87 2.96 -9.62
N ALA A 107 37.47 4.15 -9.71
CA ALA A 107 36.74 5.40 -9.52
C ALA A 107 35.62 5.61 -10.56
N GLN A 108 35.84 5.20 -11.82
CA GLN A 108 34.81 5.22 -12.85
C GLN A 108 33.67 4.23 -12.58
N ALA A 109 34.00 3.03 -12.11
CA ALA A 109 33.00 2.02 -11.74
C ALA A 109 32.15 2.50 -10.55
N GLU A 110 32.79 3.02 -9.49
CA GLU A 110 32.09 3.59 -8.33
C GLU A 110 31.22 4.79 -8.71
N ALA A 111 31.71 5.67 -9.58
CA ALA A 111 30.91 6.80 -10.07
C ALA A 111 29.70 6.34 -10.89
N ALA A 112 29.87 5.33 -11.77
CA ALA A 112 28.78 4.77 -12.54
C ALA A 112 27.73 4.08 -11.64
N GLU A 113 28.18 3.35 -10.61
CA GLU A 113 27.30 2.75 -9.61
C GLU A 113 26.52 3.82 -8.84
N MET A 114 27.19 4.88 -8.37
CA MET A 114 26.56 5.99 -7.67
C MET A 114 25.50 6.69 -8.53
N ILE A 115 25.81 6.94 -9.81
CA ILE A 115 24.84 7.52 -10.76
C ILE A 115 23.65 6.58 -10.95
N SER A 116 23.89 5.29 -11.15
CA SER A 116 22.83 4.29 -11.30
C SER A 116 21.91 4.25 -10.08
N ILE A 117 22.46 4.27 -8.86
CA ILE A 117 21.67 4.30 -7.62
C ILE A 117 20.86 5.61 -7.55
N ALA A 118 21.49 6.75 -7.82
CA ALA A 118 20.80 8.04 -7.80
C ALA A 118 19.66 8.12 -8.84
N GLU A 119 19.83 7.54 -10.03
CA GLU A 119 18.79 7.46 -11.06
C GLU A 119 17.63 6.55 -10.65
N GLN A 120 17.93 5.40 -10.03
CA GLN A 120 16.92 4.49 -9.49
C GLN A 120 16.12 5.17 -8.38
N ASP A 121 16.79 5.83 -7.44
CA ASP A 121 16.15 6.58 -6.35
C ASP A 121 15.30 7.73 -6.89
N ALA A 122 15.81 8.50 -7.85
CA ALA A 122 15.05 9.57 -8.48
C ALA A 122 13.80 9.04 -9.18
N THR A 123 13.89 7.90 -9.86
CA THR A 123 12.76 7.26 -10.52
C THR A 123 11.73 6.74 -9.51
N ALA A 124 12.19 6.08 -8.44
CA ALA A 124 11.34 5.60 -7.37
C ALA A 124 10.61 6.76 -6.66
N MET A 125 11.31 7.88 -6.41
CA MET A 125 10.71 9.07 -5.81
C MET A 125 9.67 9.70 -6.74
N ARG A 126 9.96 9.84 -8.04
CA ARG A 126 8.99 10.36 -9.02
C ARG A 126 7.72 9.51 -9.04
N SER A 127 7.85 8.19 -9.13
CA SER A 127 6.71 7.27 -9.14
C SER A 127 5.87 7.37 -7.86
N LYS A 128 6.52 7.48 -6.69
CA LYS A 128 5.82 7.72 -5.41
C LYS A 128 5.06 9.04 -5.41
N TYR A 129 5.67 10.12 -5.89
CA TYR A 129 5.02 11.42 -5.95
C TYR A 129 3.85 11.45 -6.95
N GLU A 130 3.98 10.80 -8.10
CA GLU A 130 2.88 10.65 -9.06
C GLU A 130 1.70 9.91 -8.46
N THR A 131 1.97 8.81 -7.73
CA THR A 131 0.94 8.05 -7.02
C THR A 131 0.27 8.90 -5.95
N LEU A 132 1.05 9.57 -5.10
CA LEU A 132 0.51 10.45 -4.05
C LEU A 132 -0.31 11.62 -4.61
N LEU A 133 0.12 12.19 -5.73
CA LEU A 133 -0.61 13.26 -6.41
C LEU A 133 -1.94 12.75 -6.97
N ALA A 134 -1.94 11.56 -7.58
CA ALA A 134 -3.16 10.93 -8.08
C ALA A 134 -4.15 10.64 -6.93
N GLU A 135 -3.69 10.04 -5.83
CA GLU A 135 -4.52 9.77 -4.65
C GLU A 135 -5.08 11.07 -4.03
N THR A 136 -4.26 12.12 -3.94
CA THR A 136 -4.69 13.41 -3.38
C THR A 136 -5.74 14.06 -4.27
N LYS A 137 -5.57 13.95 -5.60
CA LYS A 137 -6.55 14.45 -6.57
C LYS A 137 -7.87 13.68 -6.45
N GLU A 138 -7.83 12.35 -6.38
CA GLU A 138 -9.03 11.52 -6.21
C GLU A 138 -9.76 11.84 -4.90
N LYS A 139 -9.03 11.96 -3.79
CA LYS A 139 -9.61 12.36 -2.49
C LYS A 139 -10.26 13.73 -2.55
N ARG A 140 -9.63 14.69 -3.24
CA ARG A 140 -10.20 16.02 -3.42
C ARG A 140 -11.48 15.98 -4.24
N GLU A 141 -11.49 15.25 -5.36
CA GLU A 141 -12.68 15.11 -6.20
C GLU A 141 -13.83 14.43 -5.44
N ALA A 142 -13.53 13.40 -4.63
CA ALA A 142 -14.52 12.75 -3.77
C ALA A 142 -15.09 13.73 -2.73
N LEU A 143 -14.24 14.51 -2.06
CA LEU A 143 -14.69 15.52 -1.09
C LEU A 143 -15.51 16.63 -1.74
N ASP A 144 -15.16 17.08 -2.94
CA ASP A 144 -15.91 18.10 -3.67
C ASP A 144 -17.32 17.57 -4.01
N ILE A 145 -17.43 16.30 -4.44
CA ILE A 145 -18.73 15.64 -4.68
C ILE A 145 -19.56 15.54 -3.39
N GLU A 146 -18.98 15.02 -2.30
CA GLU A 146 -19.66 14.89 -1.01
C GLU A 146 -20.11 16.25 -0.46
N PHE A 147 -19.29 17.29 -0.65
CA PHE A 147 -19.61 18.65 -0.25
C PHE A 147 -20.80 19.20 -1.04
N ASP A 148 -20.80 19.04 -2.36
CA ASP A 148 -21.89 19.49 -3.22
C ASP A 148 -23.20 18.76 -2.90
N GLU A 149 -23.16 17.44 -2.70
CA GLU A 149 -24.31 16.66 -2.26
C GLU A 149 -24.85 17.13 -0.92
N THR A 150 -23.96 17.29 0.07
CA THR A 150 -24.34 17.75 1.42
C THR A 150 -24.96 19.14 1.36
N MET A 151 -24.37 20.07 0.60
CA MET A 151 -24.89 21.43 0.45
C MET A 151 -26.24 21.45 -0.28
N ASN A 152 -26.42 20.64 -1.32
CA ASN A 152 -27.69 20.54 -2.03
C ASN A 152 -28.79 19.95 -1.15
N ASN A 153 -28.46 18.94 -0.36
CA ASN A 153 -29.39 18.35 0.61
C ASN A 153 -29.77 19.35 1.69
N ALA A 154 -28.79 20.04 2.29
CA ALA A 154 -29.04 21.07 3.30
C ALA A 154 -29.88 22.23 2.77
N ARG A 155 -29.62 22.69 1.53
CA ARG A 155 -30.44 23.72 0.87
C ARG A 155 -31.88 23.24 0.63
N THR A 156 -32.04 22.02 0.15
CA THR A 156 -33.36 21.43 -0.09
C THR A 156 -34.16 21.31 1.20
N GLU A 157 -33.52 20.85 2.27
CA GLU A 157 -34.15 20.72 3.58
C GLU A 157 -34.49 22.10 4.18
N ALA A 158 -33.58 23.06 4.09
CA ALA A 158 -33.85 24.43 4.52
C ALA A 158 -35.05 25.04 3.79
N THR A 159 -35.15 24.86 2.47
CA THR A 159 -36.32 25.31 1.69
C THR A 159 -37.61 24.63 2.18
N LYS A 160 -37.60 23.32 2.40
CA LYS A 160 -38.77 22.60 2.94
C LYS A 160 -39.21 23.12 4.31
N ILE A 161 -38.26 23.38 5.20
CA ILE A 161 -38.54 23.93 6.54
C ILE A 161 -39.17 25.32 6.42
N VAL A 162 -38.59 26.20 5.59
CA VAL A 162 -39.11 27.56 5.38
C VAL A 162 -40.51 27.52 4.75
N GLU A 163 -40.74 26.66 3.76
CA GLU A 163 -42.05 26.49 3.13
C GLU A 163 -43.10 25.97 4.12
N ALA A 164 -42.75 24.96 4.92
CA ALA A 164 -43.62 24.42 5.96
C ALA A 164 -43.96 25.47 7.02
N ALA A 165 -42.96 26.22 7.51
CA ALA A 165 -43.14 27.30 8.47
C ALA A 165 -44.04 28.42 7.92
N ASN A 166 -43.84 28.81 6.66
CA ASN A 166 -44.68 29.83 6.00
C ASN A 166 -46.11 29.35 5.78
N SER A 167 -46.30 28.08 5.40
CA SER A 167 -47.62 27.47 5.26
C SER A 167 -48.37 27.46 6.59
N GLU A 168 -47.71 27.02 7.66
CA GLU A 168 -48.30 26.96 8.99
C GLU A 168 -48.59 28.36 9.54
N SER A 169 -47.69 29.33 9.34
CA SER A 169 -47.92 30.73 9.70
C SER A 169 -49.15 31.30 9.00
N LYS A 170 -49.31 31.05 7.69
CA LYS A 170 -50.52 31.45 6.94
C LYS A 170 -51.76 30.77 7.49
N ARG A 171 -51.70 29.47 7.76
CA ARG A 171 -52.82 28.71 8.33
C ARG A 171 -53.26 29.31 9.67
N ILE A 172 -52.33 29.52 10.60
CA ILE A 172 -52.60 30.14 11.91
C ILE A 172 -53.16 31.55 11.75
N SER A 173 -52.60 32.37 10.84
CA SER A 173 -53.08 33.73 10.59
C SER A 173 -54.53 33.74 10.09
N THR A 174 -54.85 32.91 9.09
CA THR A 174 -56.21 32.78 8.56
C THR A 174 -57.20 32.26 9.59
N GLU A 175 -56.82 31.26 10.39
CA GLU A 175 -57.64 30.72 11.47
C GLU A 175 -57.89 31.77 12.57
N THR A 176 -56.87 32.52 12.95
CA THR A 176 -56.96 33.59 13.96
C THR A 176 -57.83 34.74 13.46
N GLU A 177 -57.70 35.13 12.20
CA GLU A 177 -58.54 36.17 11.60
C GLU A 177 -60.01 35.73 11.51
N ALA A 178 -60.26 34.46 11.12
CA ALA A 178 -61.60 33.88 11.09
C ALA A 178 -62.24 33.86 12.49
N LYS A 179 -61.48 33.43 13.52
CA LYS A 179 -61.93 33.47 14.92
C LYS A 179 -62.23 34.90 15.37
N ARG A 180 -61.34 35.87 15.11
CA ARG A 180 -61.58 37.28 15.43
C ARG A 180 -62.85 37.81 14.79
N LYS A 181 -63.07 37.52 13.49
CA LYS A 181 -64.29 37.92 12.77
C LYS A 181 -65.55 37.26 13.34
N ALA A 182 -65.49 35.98 13.70
CA ALA A 182 -66.60 35.27 14.33
C ALA A 182 -66.96 35.90 15.69
N THR A 183 -65.98 36.08 16.57
CA THR A 183 -66.17 36.72 17.88
C THR A 183 -66.70 38.16 17.74
N GLN A 184 -66.20 38.93 16.77
CA GLN A 184 -66.69 40.28 16.50
C GLN A 184 -68.18 40.28 16.11
N ARG A 185 -68.60 39.37 15.21
CA ARG A 185 -70.01 39.24 14.81
C ARG A 185 -70.90 38.82 15.98
N GLU A 186 -70.46 37.87 16.80
CA GLU A 186 -71.18 37.45 18.01
C GLU A 186 -71.32 38.60 19.00
N PHE A 187 -70.27 39.40 19.19
CA PHE A 187 -70.31 40.60 20.03
C PHE A 187 -71.26 41.67 19.47
N GLU A 188 -71.22 41.94 18.16
CA GLU A 188 -72.15 42.88 17.52
C GLU A 188 -73.60 42.41 17.64
N GLN A 189 -73.86 41.11 17.47
CA GLN A 189 -75.19 40.53 17.62
C GLN A 189 -75.69 40.64 19.07
N THR A 190 -74.85 40.32 20.06
CA THR A 190 -75.22 40.43 21.48
C THR A 190 -75.48 41.88 21.87
N LEU A 191 -74.67 42.83 21.39
CA LEU A 191 -74.90 44.26 21.61
C LEU A 191 -76.17 44.75 20.93
N ALA A 192 -76.46 44.31 19.70
CA ALA A 192 -77.69 44.66 18.99
C ALA A 192 -78.93 44.11 19.72
N ASN A 193 -78.88 42.87 20.20
CA ASN A 193 -79.92 42.26 21.01
C ASN A 193 -80.13 43.04 22.32
N ALA A 194 -79.05 43.34 23.05
CA ALA A 194 -79.11 44.13 24.28
C ALA A 194 -79.66 45.54 24.06
N ARG A 195 -79.30 46.21 22.95
CA ARG A 195 -79.87 47.51 22.56
C ARG A 195 -81.37 47.42 22.24
N SER A 196 -81.78 46.37 21.52
CA SER A 196 -83.19 46.12 21.21
C SER A 196 -84.00 45.89 22.48
N GLU A 197 -83.50 45.06 23.41
CA GLU A 197 -84.10 44.83 24.71
C GLU A 197 -84.18 46.11 25.55
N ALA A 198 -83.09 46.88 25.63
CA ALA A 198 -83.08 48.16 26.34
C ALA A 198 -84.11 49.15 25.74
N THR A 199 -84.23 49.21 24.42
CA THR A 199 -85.22 50.07 23.74
C THR A 199 -86.64 49.60 24.03
N LYS A 200 -86.90 48.28 24.06
CA LYS A 200 -88.19 47.72 24.48
C LYS A 200 -88.53 48.12 25.91
N ILE A 201 -87.58 48.00 26.84
CA ILE A 201 -87.77 48.38 28.26
C ILE A 201 -88.08 49.88 28.39
N VAL A 202 -87.36 50.73 27.64
CA VAL A 202 -87.62 52.17 27.60
C VAL A 202 -89.01 52.48 27.03
N GLU A 203 -89.41 51.85 25.94
CA GLU A 203 -90.76 52.04 25.38
C GLU A 203 -91.85 51.52 26.31
N THR A 204 -91.70 50.34 26.92
CA THR A 204 -92.67 49.82 27.90
C THR A 204 -92.79 50.78 29.09
N SER A 205 -91.68 51.20 29.69
CA SER A 205 -91.70 52.17 30.80
C SER A 205 -92.31 53.52 30.41
N LYS A 206 -92.11 53.98 29.17
CA LYS A 206 -92.72 55.21 28.64
C LYS A 206 -94.21 55.06 28.45
N THR A 207 -94.67 53.92 27.93
CA THR A 207 -96.12 53.63 27.80
C THR A 207 -96.79 53.47 29.16
N GLU A 208 -96.15 52.82 30.13
CA GLU A 208 -96.62 52.73 31.51
C GLU A 208 -96.65 54.12 32.18
N SER A 209 -95.61 54.93 32.01
CA SER A 209 -95.57 56.30 32.52
C SER A 209 -96.68 57.17 31.91
N LYS A 210 -96.93 57.06 30.60
CA LYS A 210 -98.06 57.73 29.95
C LYS A 210 -99.40 57.24 30.51
N ARG A 211 -99.59 55.94 30.66
CA ARG A 211 -100.82 55.37 31.29
C ARG A 211 -101.04 55.90 32.70
N ILE A 212 -99.98 55.95 33.51
CA ILE A 212 -100.05 56.51 34.88
C ILE A 212 -100.39 58.01 34.82
N SER A 213 -99.77 58.77 33.91
CA SER A 213 -100.09 60.19 33.71
C SER A 213 -101.54 60.39 33.29
N ASP A 214 -102.03 59.61 32.32
CA ASP A 214 -103.41 59.68 31.83
C ASP A 214 -104.41 59.28 32.93
N ASP A 215 -104.09 58.30 33.78
CA ASP A 215 -104.90 57.91 34.96
C ASP A 215 -104.93 59.02 36.02
N ILE A 216 -103.78 59.67 36.29
CA ILE A 216 -103.69 60.83 37.20
C ILE A 216 -104.51 62.01 36.65
N ASP A 217 -104.43 62.30 35.35
CA ASP A 217 -105.20 63.37 34.71
C ASP A 217 -106.71 63.06 34.67
N ALA A 218 -107.08 61.80 34.47
CA ALA A 218 -108.47 61.34 34.56
C ALA A 218 -109.02 61.49 35.99
N ARG A 219 -108.22 61.11 37.01
CA ARG A 219 -108.56 61.33 38.43
C ARG A 219 -108.69 62.81 38.75
N ARG A 220 -107.78 63.68 38.28
CA ARG A 220 -107.89 65.14 38.43
C ARG A 220 -109.18 65.68 37.83
N LYS A 221 -109.52 65.28 36.60
CA LYS A 221 -110.77 65.69 35.94
C LYS A 221 -112.02 65.16 36.65
N ALA A 222 -111.97 63.98 37.26
CA ALA A 222 -113.06 63.44 38.08
C ALA A 222 -113.23 64.27 39.36
N THR A 223 -112.15 64.58 40.08
CA THR A 223 -112.19 65.43 41.28
C THR A 223 -112.60 66.88 40.98
N GLN A 224 -112.36 67.37 39.76
CA GLN A 224 -112.74 68.72 39.34
C GLN A 224 -114.19 68.81 38.85
N ARG A 225 -114.83 67.68 38.51
CA ARG A 225 -116.27 67.57 38.23
C ARG A 225 -117.12 67.30 39.48
N GLU A 226 -116.52 66.92 40.60
CA GLU A 226 -117.19 66.78 41.90
C GLU A 226 -117.21 68.10 42.71
N PHE A 227 -116.59 69.17 42.19
CA PHE A 227 -116.48 70.49 42.83
C PHE A 227 -117.19 71.63 42.07
N GLU A 228 -118.00 71.33 41.06
CA GLU A 228 -118.96 72.23 40.38
C GLU A 228 -120.40 71.80 40.68
#